data_AF-A0A3S1GZF0-F1
#
_entry.id   AF-A0A3S1GZF0-F1
#
_cell.length_a   1.000
_cell.length_b   1.000
_cell.length_c   1.000
_cell.angle_alpha   90.00
_cell.angle_beta   90.00
_cell.angle_gamma   90.00
#
_symmetry.space_group_name_H-M   'P 1'
#
loop_
_entity.id
_entity.type
_entity.pdbx_description
1 polymer ?
#
loop_
_entity_poly.entity_id
_entity_poly.type
_entity_poly.pdbx_seq_one_letter_code
_entity_poly.pdbx_strand_id
1 'polypeptide(L)'
;MSAIGQRVDPLARALAPVVRQMLIAEVERLAAAMPVAKPKPTSKADDDIMEACRQVANAADKLAQAKFGVGEIAARKSLERAATYLGRAMRKHGRMP
;
A
#
# COMPACT_ATOMS: atom_id res chain seq x y z
N MET A 1 38.03 -11.63 4.61
CA MET A 1 37.62 -10.23 4.34
C MET A 1 38.54 -9.69 3.24
N SER A 2 38.02 -9.50 2.02
CA SER A 2 38.84 -9.20 0.84
C SER A 2 39.54 -7.85 0.94
N ALA A 3 40.83 -7.83 0.58
CA ALA A 3 41.75 -6.69 0.60
C ALA A 3 41.44 -5.64 -0.50
N ILE A 4 40.18 -5.24 -0.65
CA ILE A 4 39.71 -4.26 -1.64
C ILE A 4 39.52 -2.88 -0.97
N GLY A 5 40.14 -2.64 0.19
CA GLY A 5 39.85 -1.49 1.04
C GLY A 5 40.76 -0.27 0.91
N GLN A 6 41.97 -0.36 0.34
CA GLN A 6 42.99 0.67 0.63
C GLN A 6 43.87 1.19 -0.51
N ARG A 7 43.70 0.77 -1.77
CA ARG A 7 44.35 1.42 -2.91
C ARG A 7 43.34 1.70 -4.01
N VAL A 8 42.60 2.79 -3.87
CA VAL A 8 41.86 3.36 -4.99
C VAL A 8 42.91 3.91 -5.96
N ASP A 9 42.96 3.34 -7.16
CA ASP A 9 43.85 3.79 -8.23
C ASP A 9 43.69 5.32 -8.42
N PRO A 10 44.77 6.12 -8.41
CA PRO A 10 44.71 7.56 -8.64
C PRO A 10 43.94 7.94 -9.90
N LEU A 11 44.01 7.11 -10.94
CA LEU A 11 43.27 7.28 -12.18
C LEU A 11 41.76 7.06 -11.97
N ALA A 12 41.38 6.06 -11.19
CA ALA A 12 39.98 5.82 -10.84
C ALA A 12 39.39 6.99 -10.03
N ARG A 13 40.20 7.62 -9.16
CA ARG A 13 39.77 8.80 -8.39
C ARG A 13 39.56 10.04 -9.27
N ALA A 14 40.39 10.20 -10.29
CA ALA A 14 40.23 11.27 -11.29
C ALA A 14 39.04 11.05 -12.22
N LEU A 15 38.75 9.80 -12.58
CA LEU A 15 37.64 9.43 -13.47
C LEU A 15 36.28 9.37 -12.76
N ALA A 16 36.25 9.10 -11.46
CA ALA A 16 35.04 8.97 -10.65
C ALA A 16 34.01 10.10 -10.83
N PRO A 17 34.35 11.40 -10.81
CA PRO A 17 33.36 12.46 -10.97
C PRO A 17 32.73 12.48 -12.37
N VAL A 18 33.51 12.22 -13.42
CA VAL A 18 33.05 12.22 -14.82
C VAL A 18 32.15 11.02 -15.08
N VAL A 19 32.57 9.83 -14.64
CA VAL A 19 31.78 8.61 -14.78
C VAL A 19 30.49 8.69 -13.97
N ARG A 20 30.52 9.29 -12.78
CA ARG A 20 29.32 9.51 -11.96
C ARG A 20 28.28 10.35 -12.70
N GLN A 21 28.69 11.44 -13.35
CA GLN A 21 27.75 12.29 -14.10
C GLN A 21 27.11 11.55 -15.27
N MET A 22 27.92 10.82 -16.05
CA MET A 22 27.41 9.99 -17.14
C MET A 22 26.46 8.89 -16.66
N LEU A 23 26.80 8.23 -15.53
CA LEU A 23 25.98 7.18 -14.96
C LEU A 23 24.63 7.73 -14.47
N ILE A 24 24.61 8.89 -13.81
CA ILE A 24 23.36 9.53 -13.34
C ILE A 24 22.47 9.86 -14.53
N ALA A 25 23.01 10.52 -15.56
CA ALA A 25 22.25 10.87 -16.75
C ALA A 25 21.67 9.63 -17.47
N GLU A 26 22.44 8.54 -17.52
CA GLU A 26 21.99 7.29 -18.12
C GLU A 26 20.91 6.60 -17.28
N VAL A 27 21.05 6.58 -15.96
CA VAL A 27 20.04 6.03 -15.05
C VAL A 27 18.74 6.81 -15.14
N GLU A 28 18.80 8.14 -15.19
CA GLU A 28 17.62 8.99 -15.37
C GLU A 28 16.93 8.75 -16.71
N ARG A 29 17.71 8.63 -17.80
CA ARG A 29 17.19 8.29 -19.12
C ARG A 29 16.50 6.92 -19.14
N LEU A 30 17.12 5.91 -18.53
CA LEU A 30 16.55 4.57 -18.44
C LEU A 30 15.30 4.57 -17.55
N ALA A 31 15.31 5.26 -16.42
CA ALA A 31 14.17 5.38 -15.52
C ALA A 31 12.98 6.08 -16.21
N ALA A 32 13.24 7.12 -17.03
CA ALA A 32 12.22 7.79 -17.81
C ALA A 32 11.68 6.93 -18.98
N ALA A 33 12.52 6.07 -19.55
CA ALA A 33 12.13 5.13 -20.60
C ALA A 33 11.45 3.85 -20.07
N MET A 34 11.62 3.55 -18.78
CA MET A 34 10.94 2.43 -18.14
C MET A 34 9.44 2.73 -18.10
N PRO A 35 8.59 1.85 -18.66
CA PRO A 35 7.15 2.01 -18.50
C PRO A 35 6.84 1.94 -17.01
N VAL A 36 6.38 3.06 -16.44
CA VAL A 36 5.83 3.08 -15.09
C VAL A 36 4.77 2.00 -15.06
N ALA A 37 5.00 0.96 -14.24
CA ALA A 37 4.06 -0.13 -14.10
C ALA A 37 2.71 0.48 -13.77
N LYS A 38 1.77 0.43 -14.73
CA LYS A 38 0.41 0.92 -14.50
C LYS A 38 -0.09 0.19 -13.26
N PRO A 39 -0.63 0.90 -12.25
CA PRO A 39 -1.18 0.24 -11.08
C PRO A 39 -2.16 -0.81 -11.59
N LYS A 40 -1.92 -2.06 -11.19
CA LYS A 40 -2.76 -3.18 -11.60
C LYS A 40 -4.20 -2.80 -11.24
N PRO A 41 -5.17 -2.86 -12.18
CA PRO A 41 -6.54 -2.51 -11.84
C PRO A 41 -6.94 -3.38 -10.66
N THR A 42 -7.35 -2.75 -9.56
CA THR A 42 -7.91 -3.47 -8.41
C THR A 42 -9.07 -4.29 -8.95
N SER A 43 -9.12 -5.57 -8.55
CA SER A 43 -10.24 -6.40 -8.97
C SER A 43 -11.53 -5.78 -8.44
N LYS A 44 -12.63 -5.89 -9.18
CA LYS A 44 -13.96 -5.54 -8.66
C LYS A 44 -14.24 -6.23 -7.32
N ALA A 45 -13.65 -7.41 -7.12
CA ALA A 45 -13.69 -8.11 -5.84
C ALA A 45 -13.01 -7.34 -4.70
N ASP A 46 -11.84 -6.75 -4.96
CA ASP A 46 -11.09 -5.98 -3.97
C ASP A 46 -11.82 -4.66 -3.67
N ASP A 47 -12.39 -4.01 -4.70
CA ASP A 47 -13.18 -2.79 -4.52
C ASP A 47 -14.43 -3.03 -3.65
N ASP A 48 -15.19 -4.10 -3.93
CA ASP A 48 -16.38 -4.50 -3.17
C ASP A 48 -16.02 -4.80 -1.70
N ILE A 49 -14.89 -5.49 -1.46
CA ILE A 49 -14.43 -5.83 -0.11
C ILE A 49 -13.95 -4.59 0.62
N MET A 50 -13.18 -3.72 -0.04
CA MET A 50 -12.69 -2.48 0.55
C MET A 50 -13.85 -1.54 0.92
N GLU A 51 -14.91 -1.51 0.11
CA GLU A 51 -16.12 -0.77 0.44
C GLU A 51 -16.82 -1.32 1.69
N ALA A 52 -16.95 -2.64 1.80
CA ALA A 52 -17.50 -3.26 2.99
C ALA A 52 -16.64 -3.00 4.25
N CYS A 53 -15.30 -3.01 4.11
CA CYS A 53 -14.38 -2.63 5.19
C CYS A 53 -14.58 -1.17 5.63
N ARG A 54 -14.76 -0.23 4.69
CA ARG A 54 -15.06 1.17 5.00
C ARG A 54 -16.35 1.31 5.80
N GLN A 55 -17.39 0.55 5.45
CA GLN A 55 -18.65 0.56 6.20
C GLN A 55 -18.49 0.04 7.64
N VAL A 56 -17.68 -1.00 7.83
CA VAL A 56 -17.35 -1.53 9.18
C VAL A 56 -16.60 -0.48 9.99
N ALA A 57 -15.59 0.17 9.42
CA ALA A 57 -14.82 1.21 10.10
C ALA A 57 -15.73 2.37 10.55
N ASN A 58 -16.56 2.89 9.64
CA ASN A 58 -17.50 3.95 9.95
C ASN A 58 -18.50 3.57 11.06
N ALA A 59 -18.97 2.32 11.08
CA ALA A 59 -19.87 1.84 12.13
C ALA A 59 -19.15 1.68 13.48
N ALA A 60 -17.89 1.26 13.46
CA ALA A 60 -17.06 1.14 14.65
C ALA A 60 -16.76 2.53 15.25
N ASP A 61 -16.45 3.53 14.43
CA ASP A 61 -16.23 4.91 14.87
C ASP A 61 -17.50 5.49 15.49
N LYS A 62 -18.66 5.28 14.87
CA LYS A 62 -19.95 5.70 15.44
C LYS A 62 -20.25 5.04 16.78
N LEU A 63 -19.92 3.75 16.93
CA LEU A 63 -20.07 3.05 18.20
C LEU A 63 -19.10 3.60 19.26
N ALA A 64 -17.86 3.89 18.88
CA ALA A 64 -16.87 4.50 19.77
C ALA A 64 -17.29 5.91 20.22
N GLN A 65 -17.93 6.69 19.35
CA GLN A 65 -18.48 8.01 19.68
C GLN A 65 -19.73 7.92 20.57
N ALA A 66 -20.58 6.93 20.35
CA ALA A 66 -21.81 6.73 21.12
C ALA A 66 -21.59 6.01 22.46
N LYS A 67 -20.33 5.71 22.82
CA LYS A 67 -19.99 4.87 23.98
C LYS A 67 -20.55 5.50 25.26
N PHE A 68 -21.38 4.73 25.98
CA PHE A 68 -22.11 5.10 27.19
C PHE A 68 -23.28 6.10 27.02
N GLY A 69 -23.73 6.36 25.79
CA GLY A 69 -24.90 7.21 25.50
C GLY A 69 -26.14 6.46 25.00
N VAL A 70 -27.27 7.18 24.87
CA VAL A 70 -28.57 6.65 24.42
C VAL A 70 -28.53 6.04 22.99
N GLY A 71 -27.46 6.28 22.22
CA GLY A 71 -27.26 5.75 20.86
C GLY A 71 -26.45 4.45 20.75
N GLU A 72 -25.91 3.92 21.85
CA GLU A 72 -24.96 2.79 21.83
C GLU A 72 -25.57 1.52 21.21
N ILE A 73 -26.79 1.14 21.62
CA ILE A 73 -27.48 -0.06 21.11
C ILE A 73 -27.70 0.04 19.58
N ALA A 74 -28.10 1.21 19.08
CA ALA A 74 -28.32 1.43 17.66
C ALA A 74 -26.99 1.37 16.88
N ALA A 75 -25.93 1.97 17.41
CA ALA A 75 -24.60 1.91 16.82
C ALA A 75 -24.04 0.48 16.81
N ARG A 76 -24.27 -0.30 17.87
CA ARG A 76 -23.88 -1.72 17.96
C ARG A 76 -24.57 -2.56 16.89
N LYS A 77 -25.89 -2.42 16.75
CA LYS A 77 -26.67 -3.07 15.67
C LYS A 77 -26.18 -2.67 14.28
N SER A 78 -25.80 -1.40 14.09
CA SER A 78 -25.23 -0.93 12.83
C SER A 78 -23.90 -1.62 12.52
N LEU A 79 -23.04 -1.80 13.53
CA LEU A 79 -21.77 -2.50 13.38
C LEU A 79 -21.96 -3.99 13.05
N GLU A 80 -22.88 -4.68 13.72
CA GLU A 80 -23.23 -6.08 13.43
C GLU A 80 -23.70 -6.27 11.98
N ARG A 81 -24.53 -5.35 11.47
CA ARG A 81 -24.98 -5.37 10.06
C ARG A 81 -23.83 -5.15 9.09
N ALA A 82 -22.95 -4.20 9.37
CA ALA A 82 -21.77 -3.93 8.53
C ALA A 82 -20.83 -5.15 8.51
N ALA A 83 -20.60 -5.79 9.66
CA ALA A 83 -19.79 -7.01 9.74
C ALA A 83 -20.42 -8.16 8.95
N THR A 84 -21.75 -8.32 9.03
CA THR A 84 -22.49 -9.30 8.23
C THR A 84 -22.35 -9.04 6.72
N TYR A 85 -22.41 -7.77 6.31
CA TYR A 85 -22.24 -7.36 4.92
C TYR A 85 -20.82 -7.67 4.41
N LEU A 86 -19.79 -7.36 5.21
CA LEU A 86 -18.40 -7.74 4.89
C LEU A 86 -18.25 -9.25 4.72
N GLY A 87 -18.81 -10.06 5.63
CA GLY A 87 -18.80 -11.52 5.51
C GLY A 87 -19.46 -12.01 4.21
N ARG A 88 -20.58 -11.39 3.79
CA ARG A 88 -21.23 -11.70 2.51
C ARG A 88 -20.37 -11.32 1.31
N ALA A 89 -19.76 -10.14 1.32
CA ALA A 89 -18.87 -9.68 0.25
C ALA A 89 -17.64 -10.59 0.12
N MET A 90 -17.04 -10.99 1.24
CA MET A 90 -15.88 -11.89 1.25
C MET A 90 -16.24 -13.30 0.74
N ARG A 91 -17.38 -13.87 1.16
CA ARG A 91 -17.84 -15.18 0.66
C ARG A 91 -18.17 -15.16 -0.82
N LYS A 92 -18.85 -14.11 -1.29
CA LYS A 92 -19.18 -13.91 -2.72
C LYS A 92 -17.93 -14.01 -3.61
N HIS A 93 -16.81 -13.48 -3.13
CA HIS A 93 -15.53 -13.46 -3.85
C HIS A 93 -14.56 -14.58 -3.44
N GLY A 94 -15.01 -15.57 -2.66
CA GLY A 94 -14.20 -16.73 -2.25
C GLY A 94 -13.03 -16.40 -1.31
N ARG A 95 -13.08 -15.27 -0.59
CA ARG A 95 -12.03 -14.81 0.35
C ARG A 95 -12.29 -15.22 1.79
N MET A 96 -13.39 -15.90 2.07
CA MET A 96 -13.74 -16.47 3.36
C MET A 96 -14.34 -17.86 3.11
N PRO A 97 -13.78 -18.94 3.69
CA PRO A 97 -14.33 -20.29 3.60
C PRO A 97 -15.68 -20.41 4.32
#